data_AF-A0A965UI20-F1
#
_entry.id   AF-A0A965UI20-F1
#
_cell.length_a   1.000
_cell.length_b   1.000
_cell.length_c   1.000
_cell.angle_alpha   90.00
_cell.angle_beta   90.00
_cell.angle_gamma   90.00
#
_symmetry.space_group_name_H-M   'P 1'
#
loop_
_entity.id
_entity.type
_entity.pdbx_description
1 polymer ?
#
loop_
_entity_poly.entity_id
_entity_poly.type
_entity_poly.pdbx_seq_one_letter_code
_entity_poly.pdbx_strand_id
1 'polypeptide(L)'
;MNAAILNQLKEKRQAVVNAYNAMVSDVEKYGKKYNTSESFFFTVVANHFEEMSTVMVNKIIRGGSVVFYRELYKAIEKAEYAAAKAERENNRQYFTNLK
;
A
#
# COMPACT_ATOMS: atom_id res chain seq x y z
N MET A 1 7.23 13.67 4.11
CA MET A 1 6.54 13.06 5.28
C MET A 1 6.91 13.70 6.62
N ASN A 2 6.01 13.72 7.62
CA ASN A 2 6.35 14.08 9.01
C ASN A 2 7.27 13.02 9.68
N ALA A 3 8.27 13.43 10.46
CA ALA A 3 9.26 12.53 11.04
C ALA A 3 8.69 11.50 12.03
N ALA A 4 7.70 11.88 12.84
CA ALA A 4 7.07 10.97 13.79
C ALA A 4 6.26 9.88 13.07
N ILE A 5 5.56 10.26 12.00
CA ILE A 5 4.84 9.30 11.14
C ILE A 5 5.82 8.37 10.43
N LEU A 6 6.92 8.92 9.90
CA LEU A 6 7.96 8.10 9.25
C LEU A 6 8.54 7.06 10.21
N ASN A 7 8.80 7.43 11.47
CA ASN A 7 9.30 6.49 12.48
C ASN A 7 8.27 5.40 12.78
N GLN A 8 6.99 5.76 12.98
CA GLN A 8 5.94 4.76 13.17
C GLN A 8 5.79 3.84 11.95
N LEU A 9 5.91 4.36 10.72
CA LEU A 9 5.86 3.55 9.51
C LEU A 9 7.03 2.57 9.44
N LYS A 10 8.25 2.99 9.83
CA LYS A 10 9.42 2.12 9.91
C LYS A 10 9.23 1.01 10.95
N GLU A 11 8.76 1.34 12.14
CA GLU A 11 8.48 0.37 13.20
C GLU A 11 7.43 -0.66 12.79
N LYS A 12 6.48 -0.27 11.93
CA LYS A 12 5.40 -1.13 11.43
C LYS A 12 5.61 -1.62 10.01
N ARG A 13 6.84 -1.54 9.48
CA ARG A 13 7.20 -2.01 8.13
C ARG A 13 6.75 -3.45 7.89
N GLN A 14 6.92 -4.32 8.89
CA GLN A 14 6.56 -5.73 8.78
C GLN A 14 5.07 -5.96 8.51
N ALA A 15 4.18 -5.09 9.02
CA ALA A 15 2.75 -5.20 8.74
C ALA A 15 2.45 -4.98 7.25
N VAL A 16 3.13 -4.02 6.62
CA VAL A 16 3.02 -3.74 5.18
C VAL A 16 3.60 -4.89 4.35
N VAL A 17 4.76 -5.43 4.74
CA VAL A 17 5.37 -6.61 4.10
C VAL A 17 4.40 -7.80 4.15
N ASN A 18 3.81 -8.06 5.32
CA ASN A 18 2.87 -9.19 5.49
C ASN A 18 1.63 -9.03 4.60
N ALA A 19 1.07 -7.82 4.50
CA ALA A 19 -0.06 -7.55 3.62
C ALA A 19 0.29 -7.77 2.14
N TYR A 20 1.45 -7.27 1.70
CA TYR A 20 1.96 -7.52 0.35
C TYR A 20 2.11 -9.02 0.07
N ASN A 21 2.78 -9.76 0.96
CA ASN A 21 2.98 -11.20 0.80
C ASN A 21 1.66 -11.98 0.78
N ALA A 22 0.68 -11.60 1.60
CA ALA A 22 -0.64 -12.22 1.60
C ALA A 22 -1.35 -12.04 0.25
N MET A 23 -1.32 -10.82 -0.29
CA MET A 23 -1.90 -10.50 -1.60
C MET A 23 -1.19 -11.25 -2.75
N VAL A 24 0.16 -11.31 -2.74
CA VAL A 24 0.92 -12.11 -3.71
C VAL A 24 0.50 -13.57 -3.64
N SER A 25 0.47 -14.14 -2.44
CA SER A 25 0.11 -15.55 -2.21
C SER A 25 -1.32 -15.84 -2.68
N ASP A 26 -2.28 -14.96 -2.40
CA ASP A 26 -3.66 -15.10 -2.85
C ASP A 26 -3.78 -15.09 -4.37
N VAL A 27 -3.00 -14.25 -5.06
CA VAL A 27 -3.00 -14.19 -6.53
C VAL A 27 -2.35 -15.43 -7.14
N GLU A 28 -1.20 -15.84 -6.60
CA GLU A 28 -0.46 -17.02 -7.04
C GLU A 28 -1.22 -18.33 -6.82
N LYS A 29 -2.06 -18.40 -5.78
CA LYS A 29 -2.95 -19.54 -5.52
C LYS A 29 -3.88 -19.86 -6.70
N TYR A 30 -4.25 -18.86 -7.50
CA TYR A 30 -5.07 -19.03 -8.70
C TYR A 30 -4.23 -19.22 -9.99
N GLY A 31 -2.94 -19.53 -9.87
CA GLY A 31 -2.03 -19.74 -10.99
C GLY A 31 -1.67 -18.46 -11.75
N LYS A 32 -1.97 -17.28 -11.18
CA LYS A 32 -1.65 -15.99 -11.78
C LYS A 32 -0.32 -15.49 -11.21
N LYS A 33 0.52 -14.91 -12.06
CA LYS A 33 1.72 -14.20 -11.60
C LYS A 33 1.31 -12.82 -11.12
N TYR A 34 1.77 -12.45 -9.93
CA TYR A 34 1.60 -11.11 -9.41
C TYR A 34 2.70 -10.20 -9.96
N ASN A 35 2.35 -9.21 -10.78
CA ASN A 35 3.34 -8.39 -11.50
C ASN A 35 3.70 -7.08 -10.79
N THR A 36 3.03 -6.73 -9.68
CA THR A 36 3.33 -5.49 -8.96
C THR A 36 4.44 -5.73 -7.93
N SER A 37 5.45 -4.85 -7.92
CA SER A 37 6.58 -4.97 -6.99
C SER A 37 6.22 -4.55 -5.57
N GLU A 38 6.93 -5.13 -4.58
CA GLU A 38 6.87 -4.70 -3.18
C GLU A 38 7.17 -3.19 -3.06
N SER A 39 8.15 -2.68 -3.82
CA SER A 39 8.50 -1.26 -3.84
C SER A 39 7.32 -0.37 -4.21
N PHE A 40 6.58 -0.72 -5.28
CA PHE A 40 5.37 0.03 -5.66
C PHE A 40 4.33 0.04 -4.53
N PHE A 41 4.11 -1.11 -3.89
CA PHE A 41 3.17 -1.24 -2.78
C PHE A 41 3.54 -0.29 -1.62
N PHE A 42 4.83 -0.29 -1.23
CA PHE A 42 5.36 0.62 -0.22
C PHE A 42 5.27 2.09 -0.62
N THR A 43 5.51 2.42 -1.88
CA THR A 43 5.36 3.79 -2.39
C THR A 43 3.94 4.29 -2.21
N VAL A 44 2.92 3.48 -2.55
CA VAL A 44 1.52 3.88 -2.37
C VAL A 44 1.18 4.09 -0.89
N VAL A 45 1.67 3.21 -0.01
CA VAL A 45 1.49 3.36 1.44
C VAL A 45 2.16 4.64 1.95
N ALA A 46 3.41 4.90 1.56
CA ALA A 46 4.13 6.10 1.97
C ALA A 46 3.42 7.37 1.51
N ASN A 47 3.01 7.42 0.23
CA ASN A 47 2.31 8.57 -0.35
C ASN A 47 1.02 8.88 0.40
N HIS A 48 0.27 7.87 0.86
CA HIS A 48 -0.93 8.09 1.69
C HIS A 48 -0.64 8.95 2.93
N PHE A 49 0.49 8.71 3.59
CA PHE A 49 0.92 9.49 4.76
C PHE A 49 1.56 10.83 4.39
N GLU A 50 2.18 10.95 3.21
CA GLU A 50 2.74 12.21 2.73
C GLU A 50 1.65 13.22 2.35
N GLU A 51 0.55 12.74 1.78
CA GLU A 51 -0.60 13.54 1.33
C GLU A 51 -1.52 13.98 2.48
N MET A 52 -1.25 13.54 3.72
CA MET A 52 -2.10 13.88 4.85
C MET A 52 -2.04 15.35 5.24
N SER A 53 -3.22 15.92 5.51
CA SER A 53 -3.32 17.25 6.11
C SER A 53 -2.64 17.31 7.48
N THR A 54 -2.15 18.49 7.86
CA THR A 54 -1.56 18.76 9.18
C THR A 54 -2.50 18.40 10.33
N VAL A 55 -3.82 18.58 10.14
CA VAL A 55 -4.83 18.18 11.14
C VAL A 55 -4.82 16.67 11.37
N MET A 56 -4.73 15.87 10.32
CA MET A 56 -4.67 14.41 10.43
C MET A 56 -3.35 13.95 11.05
N VAL A 57 -2.24 14.54 10.63
CA VAL A 57 -0.91 14.28 11.23
C VAL A 57 -0.95 14.51 12.75
N ASN A 58 -1.53 15.62 13.19
CA ASN A 58 -1.67 15.93 14.61
C ASN A 58 -2.60 14.95 15.34
N LYS A 59 -3.68 14.49 14.69
CA LYS A 59 -4.56 13.45 15.24
C LYS A 59 -3.83 12.11 15.42
N ILE A 60 -2.97 11.73 14.49
CA ILE A 60 -2.15 10.51 14.60
C ILE A 60 -1.15 10.65 15.75
N ILE A 61 -0.43 11.78 15.82
CA ILE A 61 0.58 12.00 16.86
C ILE A 61 -0.06 12.01 18.26
N ARG A 62 -1.24 12.63 18.43
CA ARG A 62 -1.94 12.70 19.72
C ARG A 62 -2.74 11.45 20.06
N GLY A 63 -3.39 10.86 19.06
CA GLY A 63 -4.20 9.65 19.19
C GLY A 63 -3.40 8.35 19.26
N GLY A 64 -2.08 8.44 19.09
CA GLY A 64 -1.15 7.33 19.22
C GLY A 64 -1.40 6.21 18.22
N SER A 65 -1.05 4.99 18.64
CA SER A 65 -1.03 3.82 17.75
C SER A 65 -2.39 3.49 17.16
N VAL A 66 -3.50 3.71 17.86
CA VAL A 66 -4.85 3.35 17.36
C VAL A 66 -5.19 4.13 16.09
N VAL A 67 -4.96 5.45 16.10
CA VAL A 67 -5.24 6.31 14.94
C VAL A 67 -4.25 6.02 13.81
N PHE A 68 -2.98 5.79 14.15
CA PHE A 68 -1.98 5.39 13.18
C PHE A 68 -2.35 4.09 12.46
N TYR A 69 -2.72 3.03 13.19
CA TYR A 69 -3.09 1.74 12.62
C TYR A 69 -4.31 1.86 11.71
N ARG A 70 -5.31 2.66 12.10
CA ARG A 70 -6.48 2.92 11.24
C ARG A 70 -6.06 3.51 9.90
N GLU A 71 -5.15 4.47 9.89
CA GLU A 71 -4.67 5.08 8.66
C GLU A 71 -3.70 4.16 7.88
N LEU A 72 -2.93 3.34 8.57
CA LEU A 72 -2.09 2.32 7.95
C LEU A 72 -2.92 1.30 7.17
N TYR A 73 -4.03 0.83 7.75
CA TYR A 73 -4.93 -0.11 7.04
C TYR A 73 -5.54 0.51 5.79
N LYS A 74 -5.99 1.78 5.85
CA LYS A 74 -6.46 2.49 4.65
C LYS A 74 -5.37 2.64 3.60
N ALA A 75 -4.13 2.89 4.02
CA ALA A 75 -2.99 2.99 3.12
C ALA A 75 -2.72 1.65 2.40
N ILE A 76 -2.82 0.54 3.14
CA ILE A 76 -2.70 -0.83 2.61
C ILE A 76 -3.83 -1.12 1.61
N GLU A 77 -5.09 -0.84 1.95
CA GLU A 77 -6.23 -1.01 1.03
C GLU A 77 -6.05 -0.19 -0.26
N LYS A 78 -5.55 1.06 -0.14
CA LYS A 78 -5.23 1.91 -1.31
C LYS A 78 -4.14 1.28 -2.17
N ALA A 79 -3.13 0.67 -1.56
CA ALA A 79 -2.03 -0.02 -2.26
C ALA A 79 -2.52 -1.29 -2.97
N GLU A 80 -3.35 -2.11 -2.32
CA GLU A 80 -3.99 -3.29 -2.91
C GLU A 80 -4.83 -2.90 -4.14
N TYR A 81 -5.67 -1.87 -3.99
CA TYR A 81 -6.49 -1.37 -5.10
C TYR A 81 -5.63 -0.84 -6.26
N ALA A 82 -4.60 -0.05 -5.97
CA ALA A 82 -3.70 0.51 -6.98
C ALA A 82 -2.97 -0.60 -7.75
N ALA A 83 -2.51 -1.62 -7.06
CA ALA A 83 -1.82 -2.75 -7.66
C ALA A 83 -2.78 -3.62 -8.52
N ALA A 84 -3.98 -3.90 -8.02
CA ALA A 84 -5.02 -4.59 -8.79
C ALA A 84 -5.41 -3.80 -10.05
N LYS A 85 -5.45 -2.46 -9.98
CA LYS A 85 -5.71 -1.60 -11.15
C LYS A 85 -4.56 -1.66 -12.15
N ALA A 86 -3.31 -1.54 -11.70
CA ALA A 86 -2.12 -1.62 -12.56
C ALA A 86 -2.07 -2.97 -13.30
N GLU A 87 -2.43 -4.06 -12.63
CA GLU A 87 -2.52 -5.39 -13.23
C GLU A 87 -3.57 -5.45 -14.35
N ARG A 88 -4.76 -4.86 -14.16
CA ARG A 88 -5.79 -4.80 -15.22
C ARG A 88 -5.31 -4.00 -16.43
N GLU A 89 -4.62 -2.88 -16.19
CA GLU A 89 -4.06 -2.03 -17.24
C GLU A 89 -3.00 -2.78 -18.07
N ASN A 90 -2.07 -3.47 -17.41
CA ASN A 90 -1.04 -4.30 -18.06
C ASN A 90 -1.65 -5.40 -18.94
N ASN A 91 -2.64 -6.11 -18.41
CA ASN A 91 -3.35 -7.14 -19.18
C ASN A 91 -4.06 -6.54 -20.40
N ARG A 92 -4.74 -5.39 -20.26
CA ARG A 92 -5.39 -4.70 -21.38
C ARG A 92 -4.39 -4.30 -22.47
N GLN A 93 -3.24 -3.74 -22.10
CA GLN A 93 -2.20 -3.37 -23.07
C GLN A 93 -1.65 -4.58 -23.82
N TYR A 94 -1.38 -5.68 -23.12
CA TYR A 94 -0.93 -6.93 -23.74
C TYR A 94 -1.91 -7.44 -24.80
N PHE A 95 -3.22 -7.49 -24.49
CA PHE A 95 -4.25 -7.91 -25.46
C PHE A 95 -4.45 -6.92 -26.63
N THR A 96 -4.12 -5.64 -26.43
CA THR A 96 -4.22 -4.64 -27.51
C THR A 96 -3.06 -4.78 -28.50
N ASN A 97 -1.85 -5.10 -28.02
CA ASN A 97 -0.65 -5.26 -28.85
C ASN A 97 -0.58 -6.60 -29.61
N LEU A 98 -1.50 -7.54 -29.34
CA LEU A 98 -1.61 -8.83 -30.03
C LEU A 98 -2.60 -8.80 -31.21
N LYS A 99 -3.25 -7.66 -31.49
CA LYS A 99 -4.17 -7.46 -32.61
C LYS A 99 -3.48 -6.73 -33.75
#